data_AF-A0A3B8TMT4-F1
#
_entry.id   AF-A0A3B8TMT4-F1
#
_cell.length_a   1.000
_cell.length_b   1.000
_cell.length_c   1.000
_cell.angle_alpha   90.00
_cell.angle_beta   90.00
_cell.angle_gamma   90.00
#
_symmetry.space_group_name_H-M   'P 1'
#
loop_
_entity.id
_entity.type
_entity.pdbx_description
1 polymer ?
#
loop_
_entity_poly.entity_id
_entity_poly.type
_entity_poly.pdbx_seq_one_letter_code
_entity_poly.pdbx_strand_id
1 'polypeptide(L)'
;DQDMMQKNLTCKDSKSGQKNIITLSLLLIPINLLFLCLGYYLSTFAQEANLLVERPDHLFPTVVFSSGAFSTALGGLFVLGLIAAALSSADSALTSLTTCFQVDILQDKTFSPKKRLMIHVSFALLLAVIILGFYYAPNGESIINRIFTVAQYTYGPLLGLFLFAMSAKRKVKAIYTPILCMFTIGLTFLCQHLLTQNLDFSPGFLLLGINGTIMYSLLVITSTKYLSYEK
;
A
#
# COMPACT_ATOMS: atom_id res chain seq x y z
N ASP A 1 5.51 -2.58 -2.43
CA ASP A 1 6.55 -2.41 -3.46
C ASP A 1 7.64 -3.46 -3.43
N GLN A 2 8.34 -3.62 -2.29
CA GLN A 2 9.46 -4.57 -2.21
C GLN A 2 9.08 -6.02 -2.57
N ASP A 3 7.93 -6.52 -2.10
CA ASP A 3 7.42 -7.85 -2.46
C ASP A 3 7.23 -8.02 -3.98
N MET A 4 6.58 -7.04 -4.62
CA MET A 4 6.37 -7.05 -6.06
C MET A 4 7.69 -6.98 -6.84
N MET A 5 8.64 -6.13 -6.39
CA MET A 5 9.95 -6.03 -7.01
C MET A 5 10.75 -7.33 -6.88
N GLN A 6 10.74 -7.95 -5.69
CA GLN A 6 11.40 -9.23 -5.44
C GLN A 6 10.83 -10.33 -6.35
N LYS A 7 9.50 -10.45 -6.46
CA LYS A 7 8.84 -11.41 -7.37
C LYS A 7 9.27 -11.18 -8.83
N ASN A 8 9.33 -9.93 -9.29
CA ASN A 8 9.78 -9.64 -10.66
C ASN A 8 11.25 -9.98 -10.90
N LEU A 9 12.13 -9.77 -9.90
CA LEU A 9 13.55 -10.10 -10.01
C LEU A 9 13.84 -11.61 -10.04
N THR A 10 12.87 -12.45 -9.63
CA THR A 10 12.97 -13.91 -9.80
C THR A 10 12.63 -14.39 -11.21
N CYS A 11 12.11 -13.52 -12.09
CA CYS A 11 11.86 -13.87 -13.47
C CYS A 11 13.18 -14.11 -14.22
N LYS A 12 13.17 -15.08 -15.15
CA LYS A 12 14.36 -15.48 -15.93
C LYS A 12 15.06 -14.32 -16.63
N ASP A 13 14.30 -13.35 -17.13
CA ASP A 13 14.79 -12.21 -17.89
C ASP A 13 13.82 -11.02 -17.80
N SER A 14 14.27 -9.85 -18.25
CA SER A 14 13.48 -8.61 -18.22
C SER A 14 12.16 -8.70 -19.01
N LYS A 15 12.13 -9.41 -20.15
CA LYS A 15 10.89 -9.58 -20.93
C LYS A 15 9.88 -10.43 -20.15
N SER A 16 10.35 -11.45 -19.45
CA SER A 16 9.52 -12.28 -18.57
C SER A 16 8.98 -11.47 -17.38
N GLY A 17 9.81 -10.61 -16.78
CA GLY A 17 9.36 -9.68 -15.72
C GLY A 17 8.32 -8.66 -16.19
N GLN A 18 8.48 -8.11 -17.40
CA GLN A 18 7.47 -7.24 -18.01
C GLN A 18 6.15 -7.97 -18.25
N LYS A 19 6.21 -9.20 -18.78
CA LYS A 19 5.02 -10.04 -18.93
C LYS A 19 4.33 -10.28 -17.59
N ASN A 20 5.08 -10.56 -16.53
CA ASN A 20 4.52 -10.76 -15.19
C ASN A 20 3.71 -9.54 -14.72
N ILE A 21 4.28 -8.32 -14.80
CA ILE A 21 3.59 -7.10 -14.40
C ILE A 21 2.38 -6.79 -15.29
N ILE A 22 2.49 -6.98 -16.61
CA ILE A 22 1.38 -6.74 -17.53
C ILE A 22 0.25 -7.74 -17.26
N THR A 23 0.55 -9.02 -17.11
CA THR A 23 -0.45 -10.05 -16.79
C THR A 23 -1.12 -9.77 -15.45
N LEU A 24 -0.35 -9.43 -14.40
CA LEU A 24 -0.89 -9.03 -13.11
C LEU A 24 -1.84 -7.83 -13.24
N SER A 25 -1.41 -6.77 -13.95
CA SER A 25 -2.19 -5.55 -14.13
C SER A 25 -3.48 -5.79 -14.91
N LEU A 26 -3.42 -6.63 -15.96
CA LEU A 26 -4.60 -7.00 -16.75
C LEU A 26 -5.56 -7.89 -15.96
N LEU A 27 -5.08 -8.78 -15.11
CA LEU A 27 -5.92 -9.62 -14.24
C LEU A 27 -6.59 -8.83 -13.12
N LEU A 28 -5.92 -7.79 -12.59
CA LEU A 28 -6.47 -6.93 -11.54
C LEU A 28 -7.77 -6.23 -11.96
N ILE A 29 -7.89 -5.82 -13.23
CA ILE A 29 -9.06 -5.10 -13.74
C ILE A 29 -10.36 -5.91 -13.59
N PRO A 30 -10.52 -7.10 -14.21
CA PRO A 30 -11.75 -7.88 -14.10
C PRO A 30 -11.99 -8.40 -12.68
N ILE A 31 -10.93 -8.71 -11.92
CA ILE A 31 -11.06 -9.16 -10.52
C ILE A 31 -11.63 -8.05 -9.65
N ASN A 32 -11.09 -6.83 -9.74
CA ASN A 32 -11.60 -5.69 -8.99
C ASN A 32 -13.02 -5.33 -9.41
N LEU A 33 -13.33 -5.40 -10.71
CA LEU A 33 -14.69 -5.18 -11.21
C LEU A 33 -15.67 -6.22 -10.63
N LEU A 34 -15.27 -7.49 -10.57
CA LEU A 34 -16.07 -8.54 -9.95
C LEU A 34 -16.36 -8.23 -8.48
N PHE A 35 -15.34 -7.88 -7.69
CA PHE A 35 -15.52 -7.52 -6.28
C PHE A 35 -16.37 -6.26 -6.09
N LEU A 36 -16.24 -5.27 -6.98
CA LEU A 36 -17.05 -4.04 -6.93
C LEU A 36 -18.53 -4.33 -7.24
N CYS A 37 -18.80 -5.09 -8.30
CA CYS A 37 -20.15 -5.54 -8.63
C CYS A 37 -20.73 -6.38 -7.49
N LEU A 38 -19.96 -7.31 -6.94
CA LEU A 38 -20.39 -8.14 -5.81
C LEU A 38 -20.69 -7.28 -4.58
N GLY A 39 -19.83 -6.32 -4.23
CA GLY A 39 -20.07 -5.38 -3.14
C GLY A 39 -21.35 -4.56 -3.33
N TYR A 40 -21.63 -4.11 -4.56
CA TYR A 40 -22.89 -3.45 -4.90
C TYR A 40 -24.10 -4.37 -4.65
N TYR A 41 -24.09 -5.58 -5.20
CA TYR A 41 -25.18 -6.55 -5.03
C TYR A 41 -25.40 -6.96 -3.56
N LEU A 42 -24.33 -7.17 -2.80
CA LEU A 42 -24.46 -7.52 -1.38
C LEU A 42 -24.99 -6.35 -0.56
N SER A 43 -24.64 -5.12 -0.94
CA SER A 43 -25.16 -3.91 -0.29
C SER A 43 -26.66 -3.77 -0.50
N THR A 44 -27.15 -3.95 -1.73
CA THR A 44 -28.59 -3.92 -2.03
C THR A 44 -29.32 -5.04 -1.32
N PHE A 45 -28.77 -6.26 -1.35
CA PHE A 45 -29.35 -7.41 -0.64
C PHE A 45 -29.43 -7.16 0.88
N ALA A 46 -28.39 -6.62 1.50
CA ALA A 46 -28.37 -6.33 2.92
C ALA A 46 -29.45 -5.31 3.32
N GLN A 47 -29.70 -4.31 2.47
CA GLN A 47 -30.76 -3.33 2.68
C GLN A 47 -32.15 -3.97 2.58
N GLU A 48 -32.39 -4.78 1.55
CA GLU A 48 -33.68 -5.49 1.36
C GLU A 48 -33.96 -6.48 2.50
N ALA A 49 -32.93 -7.17 2.99
CA ALA A 49 -33.02 -8.09 4.11
C ALA A 49 -33.00 -7.41 5.49
N ASN A 50 -32.97 -6.07 5.55
CA ASN A 50 -32.90 -5.27 6.79
C ASN A 50 -31.74 -5.67 7.72
N LEU A 51 -30.58 -6.02 7.14
CA LEU A 51 -29.39 -6.40 7.89
C LEU A 51 -28.67 -5.17 8.43
N LEU A 52 -28.32 -5.20 9.72
CA LEU A 52 -27.49 -4.17 10.33
C LEU A 52 -26.03 -4.37 9.92
N VAL A 53 -25.50 -3.46 9.10
CA VAL A 53 -24.10 -3.41 8.70
C VAL A 53 -23.45 -2.18 9.31
N GLU A 54 -22.72 -2.37 10.42
CA GLU A 54 -22.11 -1.27 11.18
C GLU A 54 -20.95 -0.58 10.46
N ARG A 55 -20.19 -1.34 9.64
CA ARG A 55 -19.04 -0.86 8.87
C ARG A 55 -19.05 -1.47 7.48
N PRO A 56 -18.61 -0.76 6.43
CA PRO A 56 -18.55 -1.32 5.07
C PRO A 56 -17.75 -2.63 4.98
N ASP A 57 -16.68 -2.77 5.77
CA ASP A 57 -15.86 -3.99 5.79
C ASP A 57 -16.62 -5.23 6.33
N HIS A 58 -17.69 -5.03 7.09
CA HIS A 58 -18.51 -6.10 7.67
C HIS A 58 -19.58 -6.60 6.70
N LEU A 59 -19.80 -5.95 5.56
CA LEU A 59 -20.87 -6.28 4.62
C LEU A 59 -20.86 -7.76 4.22
N PHE A 60 -19.70 -8.26 3.78
CA PHE A 60 -19.55 -9.64 3.33
C PHE A 60 -19.82 -10.65 4.47
N PRO A 61 -19.14 -10.56 5.64
CA PRO A 61 -19.45 -11.41 6.78
C PRO A 61 -20.91 -11.35 7.22
N THR A 62 -21.50 -10.15 7.33
CA THR A 62 -22.89 -9.99 7.78
C THR A 62 -23.86 -10.67 6.80
N VAL A 63 -23.66 -10.52 5.50
CA VAL A 63 -24.53 -11.18 4.51
C VAL A 63 -24.35 -12.70 4.55
N VAL A 64 -23.13 -13.21 4.69
CA VAL A 64 -22.88 -14.67 4.72
C VAL A 64 -23.45 -15.32 5.98
N PHE A 65 -23.30 -14.70 7.14
CA PHE A 65 -23.61 -15.33 8.44
C PHE A 65 -24.95 -14.90 9.05
N SER A 66 -25.45 -13.71 8.75
CA SER A 66 -26.64 -13.15 9.41
C SER A 66 -27.89 -13.12 8.52
N SER A 67 -27.76 -13.36 7.20
CA SER A 67 -28.91 -13.32 6.28
C SER A 67 -29.80 -14.56 6.33
N GLY A 68 -29.27 -15.68 6.81
CA GLY A 68 -29.93 -17.00 6.69
C GLY A 68 -30.02 -17.53 5.25
N ALA A 69 -29.51 -16.81 4.25
CA ALA A 69 -29.59 -17.19 2.83
C ALA A 69 -28.51 -18.20 2.39
N PHE A 70 -27.46 -18.38 3.19
CA PHE A 70 -26.32 -19.22 2.85
C PHE A 70 -26.18 -20.40 3.81
N SER A 71 -25.74 -21.55 3.28
CA SER A 71 -25.48 -22.73 4.09
C SER A 71 -24.21 -22.53 4.94
N THR A 72 -24.14 -23.20 6.08
CA THR A 72 -22.95 -23.21 6.94
C THR A 72 -21.70 -23.68 6.21
N ALA A 73 -21.84 -24.64 5.28
CA ALA A 73 -20.74 -25.13 4.46
C ALA A 73 -20.16 -24.02 3.56
N LEU A 74 -21.01 -23.20 2.95
CA LEU A 74 -20.56 -22.07 2.13
C LEU A 74 -19.89 -20.98 2.99
N GLY A 75 -20.45 -20.70 4.18
CA GLY A 75 -19.80 -19.81 5.15
C GLY A 75 -18.41 -20.29 5.57
N GLY A 76 -18.24 -21.60 5.75
CA GLY A 76 -16.94 -22.22 6.01
C GLY A 76 -15.96 -22.03 4.85
N LEU A 77 -16.38 -22.29 3.61
CA LEU A 77 -15.54 -22.06 2.42
C LEU A 77 -15.15 -20.58 2.26
N PHE A 78 -16.07 -19.67 2.54
CA PHE A 78 -15.81 -18.23 2.51
C PHE A 78 -14.69 -17.84 3.50
N VAL A 79 -14.77 -18.29 4.75
CA VAL A 79 -13.75 -18.01 5.77
C VAL A 79 -12.41 -18.62 5.40
N LEU A 80 -12.39 -19.87 4.91
CA LEU A 80 -11.17 -20.52 4.45
C LEU A 80 -10.50 -19.73 3.31
N GLY A 81 -11.28 -19.28 2.33
CA GLY A 81 -10.77 -18.46 1.22
C GLY A 81 -10.22 -17.11 1.69
N LEU A 82 -10.95 -16.43 2.60
CA LEU A 82 -10.53 -15.15 3.18
C LEU A 82 -9.21 -15.29 3.96
N ILE A 83 -9.12 -16.30 4.83
CA ILE A 83 -7.91 -16.57 5.62
C ILE A 83 -6.75 -16.92 4.69
N ALA A 84 -6.97 -17.77 3.68
CA ALA A 84 -5.93 -18.16 2.73
C ALA A 84 -5.38 -16.95 1.94
N ALA A 85 -6.25 -16.07 1.45
CA ALA A 85 -5.86 -14.86 0.75
C ALA A 85 -5.08 -13.88 1.67
N ALA A 86 -5.54 -13.71 2.90
CA ALA A 86 -4.90 -12.85 3.90
C ALA A 86 -3.51 -13.38 4.30
N LEU A 87 -3.38 -14.69 4.57
CA LEU A 87 -2.11 -15.32 4.94
C LEU A 87 -1.08 -15.23 3.81
N SER A 88 -1.48 -15.48 2.56
CA SER A 88 -0.60 -15.38 1.40
C SER A 88 -0.01 -13.96 1.25
N SER A 89 -0.82 -12.93 1.50
CA SER A 89 -0.40 -11.53 1.42
C SER A 89 0.48 -11.11 2.60
N ALA A 90 0.13 -11.56 3.81
CA ALA A 90 0.87 -11.25 5.03
C ALA A 90 2.25 -11.91 5.04
N ASP A 91 2.34 -13.17 4.61
CA ASP A 91 3.60 -13.92 4.55
C ASP A 91 4.61 -13.25 3.60
N SER A 92 4.16 -12.87 2.39
CA SER A 92 5.04 -12.20 1.44
C SER A 92 5.48 -10.82 1.94
N ALA A 93 4.56 -10.03 2.51
CA ALA A 93 4.88 -8.72 3.08
C ALA A 93 5.88 -8.81 4.25
N LEU A 94 5.68 -9.73 5.20
CA LEU A 94 6.57 -9.93 6.34
C LEU A 94 7.95 -10.42 5.89
N THR A 95 8.01 -11.30 4.91
CA THR A 95 9.28 -11.78 4.33
C THR A 95 10.05 -10.65 3.65
N SER A 96 9.37 -9.80 2.88
CA SER A 96 10.00 -8.64 2.23
C SER A 96 10.48 -7.60 3.26
N LEU A 97 9.70 -7.32 4.31
CA LEU A 97 10.10 -6.42 5.40
C LEU A 97 11.32 -6.96 6.16
N THR A 98 11.31 -8.24 6.50
CA THR A 98 12.44 -8.91 7.17
C THR A 98 13.71 -8.76 6.34
N THR A 99 13.61 -9.02 5.04
CA THR A 99 14.74 -8.94 4.11
C THR A 99 15.25 -7.51 3.95
N CYS A 100 14.34 -6.55 3.71
CA CYS A 100 14.68 -5.14 3.57
C CYS A 100 15.34 -4.59 4.83
N PHE A 101 14.78 -4.88 6.02
CA PHE A 101 15.37 -4.42 7.27
C PHE A 101 16.76 -5.02 7.53
N GLN A 102 16.92 -6.31 7.27
CA GLN A 102 18.20 -6.97 7.49
C GLN A 102 19.28 -6.47 6.52
N VAL A 103 18.97 -6.37 5.23
CA VAL A 103 19.95 -6.05 4.18
C VAL A 103 20.17 -4.55 4.05
N ASP A 104 19.11 -3.73 4.07
CA ASP A 104 19.20 -2.31 3.76
C ASP A 104 19.43 -1.46 5.01
N ILE A 105 18.79 -1.81 6.14
CA ILE A 105 18.88 -1.04 7.39
C ILE A 105 20.03 -1.52 8.28
N LEU A 106 20.06 -2.82 8.61
CA LEU A 106 21.14 -3.38 9.43
C LEU A 106 22.43 -3.63 8.66
N GLN A 107 22.38 -3.59 7.31
CA GLN A 107 23.50 -3.93 6.43
C GLN A 107 24.14 -5.27 6.77
N ASP A 108 23.33 -6.20 7.30
CA ASP A 108 23.80 -7.45 7.85
C ASP A 108 23.86 -8.53 6.77
N LYS A 109 25.09 -8.78 6.32
CA LYS A 109 25.41 -9.79 5.30
C LYS A 109 25.70 -11.17 5.89
N THR A 110 25.65 -11.35 7.21
CA THR A 110 25.96 -12.64 7.87
C THR A 110 24.83 -13.66 7.76
N PHE A 111 23.60 -13.20 7.48
CA PHE A 111 22.40 -14.04 7.32
C PHE A 111 22.18 -15.07 8.44
N SER A 112 22.52 -14.69 9.68
CA SER A 112 22.29 -15.54 10.86
C SER A 112 20.81 -15.96 10.99
N PRO A 113 20.48 -17.27 10.99
CA PRO A 113 19.09 -17.74 11.08
C PRO A 113 18.37 -17.24 12.34
N LYS A 114 19.07 -17.19 13.48
CA LYS A 114 18.51 -16.72 14.75
C LYS A 114 18.10 -15.24 14.67
N LYS A 115 18.98 -14.40 14.11
CA LYS A 115 18.72 -12.97 13.98
C LYS A 115 17.61 -12.69 12.99
N ARG A 116 17.59 -13.39 11.85
CA ARG A 116 16.51 -13.30 10.86
C ARG A 116 15.16 -13.69 11.48
N LEU A 117 15.11 -14.76 12.26
CA LEU A 117 13.89 -15.18 12.98
C LEU A 117 13.42 -14.11 13.95
N MET A 118 14.33 -13.53 14.75
CA MET A 118 13.99 -12.44 15.68
C MET A 118 13.39 -11.22 14.96
N ILE A 119 14.00 -10.79 13.84
CA ILE A 119 13.49 -9.68 13.03
C ILE A 119 12.10 -10.02 12.48
N HIS A 120 11.93 -11.22 11.93
CA HIS A 120 10.67 -11.68 11.35
C HIS A 120 9.54 -11.70 12.40
N VAL A 121 9.79 -12.30 13.57
CA VAL A 121 8.83 -12.34 14.68
C VAL A 121 8.52 -10.93 15.19
N SER A 122 9.51 -10.03 15.23
CA SER A 122 9.29 -8.64 15.63
C SER A 122 8.34 -7.90 14.68
N PHE A 123 8.50 -8.07 13.36
CA PHE A 123 7.57 -7.51 12.37
C PHE A 123 6.19 -8.18 12.41
N ALA A 124 6.12 -9.48 12.65
CA ALA A 124 4.85 -10.19 12.81
C ALA A 124 4.07 -9.66 14.03
N LEU A 125 4.76 -9.44 15.16
CA LEU A 125 4.17 -8.85 16.35
C LEU A 125 3.74 -7.40 16.10
N LEU A 126 4.58 -6.59 15.42
CA LEU A 126 4.23 -5.23 15.04
C LEU A 126 2.98 -5.21 14.15
N LEU A 127 2.87 -6.10 13.17
CA LEU A 127 1.69 -6.23 12.33
C LEU A 127 0.44 -6.57 13.17
N ALA A 128 0.56 -7.50 14.12
CA ALA A 128 -0.54 -7.83 15.04
C ALA A 128 -0.97 -6.62 15.88
N VAL A 129 -0.02 -5.83 16.41
CA VAL A 129 -0.30 -4.59 17.15
C VAL A 129 -1.01 -3.57 16.26
N ILE A 130 -0.58 -3.39 15.00
CA ILE A 130 -1.23 -2.48 14.06
C ILE A 130 -2.68 -2.93 13.76
N ILE A 131 -2.89 -4.23 13.53
CA ILE A 131 -4.24 -4.79 13.31
C ILE A 131 -5.14 -4.54 14.52
N LEU A 132 -4.66 -4.81 15.74
CA LEU A 132 -5.39 -4.52 16.97
C LEU A 132 -5.65 -3.02 17.14
N GLY A 133 -4.69 -2.17 16.79
CA GLY A 133 -4.86 -0.72 16.79
C GLY A 133 -5.99 -0.25 15.87
N PHE A 134 -6.11 -0.83 14.67
CA PHE A 134 -7.23 -0.55 13.77
C PHE A 134 -8.56 -1.09 14.28
N TYR A 135 -8.56 -2.24 14.96
CA TYR A 135 -9.77 -2.79 15.58
C TYR A 135 -10.38 -1.84 16.60
N TYR A 136 -9.54 -1.21 17.43
CA TYR A 136 -9.97 -0.23 18.44
C TYR A 136 -10.08 1.22 17.91
N ALA A 137 -9.78 1.47 16.63
CA ALA A 137 -9.88 2.79 16.05
C ALA A 137 -11.35 3.23 15.89
N PRO A 138 -11.65 4.55 16.01
CA PRO A 138 -13.01 5.06 15.91
C PRO A 138 -13.79 4.53 14.71
N ASN A 139 -15.06 4.19 14.95
CA ASN A 139 -16.00 3.71 13.94
C ASN A 139 -16.30 4.79 12.90
N GLY A 140 -16.50 4.40 11.64
CA GLY A 140 -16.96 5.31 10.57
C GLY A 140 -16.41 4.99 9.18
N GLU A 141 -15.08 4.90 9.04
CA GLU A 141 -14.45 4.60 7.75
C GLU A 141 -14.01 3.14 7.64
N SER A 142 -14.00 2.64 6.40
CA SER A 142 -13.44 1.34 6.09
C SER A 142 -11.93 1.29 6.30
N ILE A 143 -11.42 0.12 6.66
CA ILE A 143 -9.98 -0.11 6.85
C ILE A 143 -9.22 0.21 5.55
N ILE A 144 -9.81 -0.13 4.40
CA ILE A 144 -9.20 0.15 3.09
C ILE A 144 -9.00 1.66 2.86
N ASN A 145 -9.94 2.51 3.25
CA ASN A 145 -9.80 3.96 3.12
C ASN A 145 -8.66 4.49 4.01
N ARG A 146 -8.57 3.99 5.24
CA ARG A 146 -7.50 4.38 6.17
C ARG A 146 -6.12 4.00 5.64
N ILE A 147 -5.99 2.78 5.11
CA ILE A 147 -4.74 2.31 4.49
C ILE A 147 -4.40 3.17 3.27
N PHE A 148 -5.36 3.49 2.41
CA PHE A 148 -5.12 4.35 1.25
C PHE A 148 -4.70 5.76 1.64
N THR A 149 -5.26 6.35 2.69
CA THR A 149 -4.82 7.66 3.18
C THR A 149 -3.35 7.62 3.61
N VAL A 150 -2.94 6.62 4.39
CA VAL A 150 -1.53 6.46 4.81
C VAL A 150 -0.62 6.19 3.60
N ALA A 151 -1.07 5.37 2.65
CA ALA A 151 -0.34 5.07 1.43
C ALA A 151 -0.12 6.33 0.57
N GLN A 152 -1.12 7.20 0.45
CA GLN A 152 -1.00 8.45 -0.33
C GLN A 152 0.08 9.38 0.22
N TYR A 153 0.23 9.48 1.56
CA TYR A 153 1.27 10.29 2.16
C TYR A 153 2.67 9.68 2.03
N THR A 154 2.79 8.35 2.10
CA THR A 154 4.08 7.65 2.11
C THR A 154 4.59 7.29 0.71
N TYR A 155 3.70 6.92 -0.21
CA TYR A 155 4.06 6.59 -1.59
C TYR A 155 4.29 7.82 -2.47
N GLY A 156 3.72 8.98 -2.11
CA GLY A 156 3.94 10.23 -2.85
C GLY A 156 5.43 10.62 -2.95
N PRO A 157 6.17 10.72 -1.84
CA PRO A 157 7.61 11.03 -1.89
C PRO A 157 8.40 9.97 -2.65
N LEU A 158 8.05 8.68 -2.51
CA LEU A 158 8.68 7.60 -3.27
C LEU A 158 8.45 7.77 -4.78
N LEU A 159 7.23 8.10 -5.20
CA LEU A 159 6.91 8.38 -6.60
C LEU A 159 7.76 9.54 -7.14
N GLY A 160 7.84 10.65 -6.39
CA GLY A 160 8.68 11.80 -6.78
C GLY A 160 10.16 11.45 -6.87
N LEU A 161 10.68 10.66 -5.93
CA LEU A 161 12.06 10.16 -5.96
C LEU A 161 12.35 9.28 -7.17
N PHE A 162 11.48 8.31 -7.45
CA PHE A 162 11.64 7.41 -8.59
C PHE A 162 11.57 8.14 -9.92
N LEU A 163 10.59 9.05 -10.08
CA LEU A 163 10.47 9.87 -11.28
C LEU A 163 11.70 10.76 -11.45
N PHE A 164 12.18 11.39 -10.38
CA PHE A 164 13.40 12.21 -10.42
C PHE A 164 14.62 11.39 -10.82
N ALA A 165 14.83 10.23 -10.18
CA ALA A 165 15.97 9.37 -10.48
C ALA A 165 15.96 8.86 -11.92
N MET A 166 14.78 8.61 -12.49
CA MET A 166 14.64 8.10 -13.86
C MET A 166 14.76 9.19 -14.93
N SER A 167 14.25 10.40 -14.69
CA SER A 167 14.15 11.45 -15.71
C SER A 167 15.13 12.61 -15.52
N ALA A 168 15.48 12.95 -14.28
CA ALA A 168 16.32 14.10 -13.99
C ALA A 168 17.80 13.73 -14.13
N LYS A 169 18.49 14.27 -15.14
CA LYS A 169 19.95 14.19 -15.31
C LYS A 169 20.69 15.10 -14.30
N ARG A 170 20.36 15.00 -13.01
CA ARG A 170 20.84 15.87 -11.93
C ARG A 170 21.18 15.03 -10.70
N LYS A 171 22.02 15.55 -9.81
CA LYS A 171 22.37 14.87 -8.54
C LYS A 171 21.82 15.64 -7.36
N VAL A 172 21.24 14.93 -6.39
CA VAL A 172 20.84 15.45 -5.09
C VAL A 172 21.78 14.87 -4.04
N LYS A 173 22.17 15.67 -3.05
CA LYS A 173 22.96 15.17 -1.92
C LYS A 173 22.10 14.17 -1.12
N ALA A 174 22.63 12.98 -0.88
CA ALA A 174 21.91 11.90 -0.20
C ALA A 174 21.34 12.32 1.17
N ILE A 175 22.04 13.19 1.91
CA ILE A 175 21.59 13.70 3.21
C ILE A 175 20.31 14.55 3.13
N TYR A 176 20.02 15.18 1.99
CA TYR A 176 18.82 15.98 1.81
C TYR A 176 17.59 15.13 1.53
N THR A 177 17.75 13.97 0.90
CA THR A 177 16.65 13.09 0.52
C THR A 177 15.64 12.79 1.64
N PRO A 178 16.04 12.27 2.82
CA PRO A 178 15.09 11.98 3.89
C PRO A 178 14.43 13.25 4.46
N ILE A 179 15.17 14.36 4.52
CA ILE A 179 14.65 15.66 4.99
C ILE A 179 13.56 16.17 4.03
N LEU A 180 13.81 16.08 2.72
CA LEU A 180 12.87 16.48 1.68
C LEU A 180 11.62 15.59 1.66
N CYS A 181 11.75 14.29 1.92
CA CYS A 181 10.59 13.39 2.08
C CYS A 181 9.68 13.86 3.23
N MET A 182 10.24 14.12 4.41
CA MET A 182 9.46 14.60 5.56
C MET A 182 8.83 15.97 5.28
N PHE A 183 9.57 16.87 4.64
CA PHE A 183 9.06 18.18 4.26
C PHE A 183 7.92 18.09 3.24
N THR A 184 8.01 17.17 2.28
CA THR A 184 6.96 16.92 1.28
C THR A 184 5.68 16.43 1.94
N ILE A 185 5.77 15.51 2.91
CA ILE A 185 4.60 15.04 3.67
C ILE A 185 3.91 16.22 4.36
N GLY A 186 4.68 17.08 5.04
CA GLY A 186 4.14 18.28 5.69
C GLY A 186 3.49 19.25 4.70
N LEU A 187 4.13 19.51 3.56
CA LEU A 187 3.60 20.41 2.54
C LEU A 187 2.34 19.83 1.85
N THR A 188 2.29 18.52 1.68
CA THR A 188 1.13 17.80 1.15
C THR A 188 -0.06 17.92 2.11
N PHE A 189 0.17 17.76 3.41
CA PHE A 189 -0.85 17.96 4.43
C PHE A 189 -1.38 19.40 4.43
N LEU A 190 -0.49 20.40 4.37
CA LEU A 190 -0.87 21.81 4.27
C LEU A 190 -1.68 22.08 2.99
N CYS A 191 -1.24 21.53 1.85
CA CYS A 191 -1.94 21.69 0.58
C CYS A 191 -3.35 21.11 0.64
N GLN A 192 -3.52 19.90 1.19
CA GLN A 192 -4.84 19.31 1.40
C GLN A 192 -5.71 20.20 2.29
N HIS A 193 -5.17 20.70 3.40
CA HIS A 193 -5.92 21.58 4.30
C HIS A 193 -6.40 22.85 3.58
N LEU A 194 -5.52 23.51 2.81
CA LEU A 194 -5.87 24.71 2.04
C LEU A 194 -6.92 24.43 0.95
N LEU A 195 -6.82 23.30 0.24
CA LEU A 195 -7.79 22.89 -0.78
C LEU A 195 -9.18 22.65 -0.15
N THR A 196 -9.22 21.98 1.00
CA THR A 196 -10.48 21.67 1.67
C THR A 196 -11.12 22.90 2.31
N GLN A 197 -10.35 23.80 2.92
CA GLN A 197 -10.91 24.99 3.58
C GLN A 197 -11.27 26.13 2.63
N ASN A 198 -10.47 26.35 1.58
CA ASN A 198 -10.67 27.53 0.72
C ASN A 198 -11.46 27.23 -0.56
N LEU A 199 -11.48 25.96 -1.00
CA LEU A 199 -12.09 25.57 -2.27
C LEU A 199 -13.15 24.47 -2.12
N ASP A 200 -13.48 24.06 -0.88
CA ASP A 200 -14.36 22.93 -0.57
C ASP A 200 -14.00 21.65 -1.36
N PHE A 201 -12.71 21.50 -1.70
CA PHE A 201 -12.23 20.43 -2.57
C PHE A 201 -11.45 19.39 -1.75
N SER A 202 -11.93 18.15 -1.79
CA SER A 202 -11.22 17.00 -1.22
C SER A 202 -10.42 16.29 -2.32
N PRO A 203 -9.07 16.37 -2.32
CA PRO A 203 -8.25 15.83 -3.41
C PRO A 203 -8.34 14.30 -3.54
N GLY A 204 -8.68 13.56 -2.48
CA GLY A 204 -8.73 12.09 -2.50
C GLY A 204 -7.44 11.50 -3.10
N PHE A 205 -7.57 10.56 -4.04
CA PHE A 205 -6.42 9.92 -4.69
C PHE A 205 -5.50 10.88 -5.48
N LEU A 206 -5.96 12.08 -5.86
CA LEU A 206 -5.11 13.09 -6.50
C LEU A 206 -3.95 13.52 -5.59
N LEU A 207 -4.13 13.38 -4.27
CA LEU A 207 -3.11 13.71 -3.27
C LEU A 207 -1.79 12.98 -3.52
N LEU A 208 -1.83 11.73 -4.02
CA LEU A 208 -0.63 10.98 -4.38
C LEU A 208 0.17 11.70 -5.49
N GLY A 209 -0.52 12.20 -6.52
CA GLY A 209 0.09 12.94 -7.62
C GLY A 209 0.63 14.30 -7.19
N ILE A 210 -0.12 15.02 -6.33
CA ILE A 210 0.34 16.29 -5.73
C ILE A 210 1.61 16.05 -4.91
N ASN A 211 1.59 15.08 -4.01
CA ASN A 211 2.70 14.72 -3.15
C ASN A 211 3.96 14.33 -3.97
N GLY A 212 3.79 13.48 -4.99
CA GLY A 212 4.88 13.13 -5.90
C GLY A 212 5.44 14.32 -6.68
N THR A 213 4.58 15.24 -7.12
CA THR A 213 4.98 16.46 -7.84
C THR A 213 5.74 17.42 -6.94
N ILE A 214 5.30 17.60 -5.69
CA ILE A 214 6.00 18.40 -4.68
C ILE A 214 7.40 17.84 -4.45
N MET A 215 7.52 16.53 -4.21
CA MET A 215 8.81 15.89 -3.96
C MET A 215 9.74 16.03 -5.17
N TYR A 216 9.25 15.72 -6.37
CA TYR A 216 10.01 15.89 -7.61
C TYR A 216 10.53 17.33 -7.77
N SER A 217 9.67 18.32 -7.52
CA SER A 217 10.02 19.74 -7.63
C SER A 217 11.10 20.15 -6.62
N LEU A 218 10.98 19.72 -5.37
CA LEU A 218 11.98 19.96 -4.34
C LEU A 218 13.34 19.35 -4.69
N LEU A 219 13.36 18.13 -5.24
CA LEU A 219 14.58 17.50 -5.74
C LEU A 219 15.19 18.28 -6.90
N VAL A 220 14.38 18.77 -7.84
CA VAL A 220 14.84 19.62 -8.95
C VAL A 220 15.43 20.93 -8.44
N ILE A 221 14.83 21.58 -7.43
CA ILE A 221 15.35 22.84 -6.86
C ILE A 221 16.67 22.61 -6.13
N THR A 222 16.78 21.54 -5.35
CA THR A 222 17.96 21.26 -4.51
C THR A 222 19.09 20.52 -5.23
N SER A 223 18.82 20.00 -6.42
CA SER A 223 19.82 19.25 -7.19
C SER A 223 20.79 20.14 -7.93
N THR A 224 22.01 19.64 -8.14
CA THR A 224 23.00 20.27 -9.02
C THR A 224 22.94 19.61 -10.41
N LYS A 225 23.09 20.41 -11.48
CA LYS A 225 23.26 19.85 -12.83
C LYS A 225 24.48 18.93 -12.85
N TYR A 226 24.43 17.88 -13.67
CA TYR A 226 25.63 17.13 -14.01
C TYR A 226 26.64 18.11 -14.62
N LEU A 227 27.70 18.47 -13.87
CA LEU A 227 28.94 18.90 -14.49
C LEU A 227 29.57 17.63 -15.03
N SER A 228 29.37 17.38 -16.33
CA SER A 228 30.18 16.43 -17.07
C SER A 228 31.61 16.97 -17.04
N TYR A 229 32.39 16.59 -16.04
CA TYR A 229 33.83 16.53 -16.26
C TYR A 229 34.02 15.31 -17.17
N GLU A 230 34.15 15.57 -18.47
CA GLU A 230 34.80 14.62 -19.38
C GLU A 230 36.13 14.21 -18.75
N LYS A 231 36.27 12.92 -18.47
CA LYS A 231 37.53 12.18 -18.51
C LYS A 231 37.24 10.76 -18.97
#